data_AF-A0A0T5P8X2-F1
#
_entry.id   AF-A0A0T5P8X2-F1
#
_cell.length_a   1.000
_cell.length_b   1.000
_cell.length_c   1.000
_cell.angle_alpha   90.00
_cell.angle_beta   90.00
_cell.angle_gamma   90.00
#
_symmetry.space_group_name_H-M   'P 1'
#
loop_
_entity.id
_entity.type
_entity.pdbx_description
1 polymer ?
#
loop_
_entity_poly.entity_id
_entity_poly.type
_entity_poly.pdbx_seq_one_letter_code
_entity_poly.pdbx_strand_id
1 'polypeptide(L)'
;MLLQYLRDLFGNMPEQVSALLLSGAAGAYVRAVFAPEASWRRRILEGLAGAFSAVFLGGLVGHVLQDITGGGTWAYLAAGFIMGEGGIAAVRGFRKFLFKGDPK
;
A
#
# COMPACT_ATOMS: atom_id res chain seq x y z
N MET A 1 -12.71 -17.78 16.54
CA MET A 1 -12.12 -16.61 17.25
C MET A 1 -11.42 -15.63 16.31
N LEU A 2 -10.34 -15.99 15.61
CA LEU A 2 -9.61 -15.05 14.73
C LEU A 2 -10.47 -14.43 13.62
N LEU A 3 -11.29 -15.23 12.94
CA LEU A 3 -12.18 -14.76 11.86
C LEU A 3 -13.27 -13.79 12.35
N GLN A 4 -13.79 -13.99 13.56
CA GLN A 4 -14.76 -13.06 14.16
C GLN A 4 -14.08 -11.74 14.53
N TYR A 5 -12.91 -11.81 15.16
CA TYR A 5 -12.14 -10.61 15.51
C TYR A 5 -11.79 -9.78 14.28
N LEU A 6 -11.34 -10.42 13.18
CA LEU A 6 -11.10 -9.74 11.92
C LEU A 6 -12.37 -9.14 11.32
N ARG A 7 -13.50 -9.86 11.41
CA ARG A 7 -14.79 -9.37 10.89
C ARG A 7 -15.29 -8.15 11.69
N ASP A 8 -15.13 -8.16 13.01
CA ASP A 8 -15.48 -7.03 13.87
C ASP A 8 -14.53 -5.84 13.65
N LEU A 9 -13.24 -6.11 13.44
CA LEU A 9 -12.25 -5.07 13.16
C LEU A 9 -12.53 -4.38 11.81
N PHE A 10 -12.86 -5.15 10.77
CA PHE A 10 -13.22 -4.62 9.46
C PHE A 10 -14.62 -3.98 9.45
N GLY A 11 -15.58 -4.52 10.20
CA GLY A 11 -16.95 -4.01 10.27
C GLY A 11 -17.07 -2.65 10.97
N ASN A 12 -16.13 -2.34 11.87
CA ASN A 12 -16.09 -1.06 12.58
C ASN A 12 -15.11 -0.04 11.95
N MET A 13 -14.44 -0.39 10.85
CA MET A 13 -13.44 0.46 10.23
C MET A 13 -14.06 1.40 9.18
N PRO A 14 -13.63 2.66 9.08
CA PRO A 14 -14.12 3.56 8.03
C PRO A 14 -13.88 2.97 6.63
N GLU A 15 -14.84 3.15 5.73
CA GLU A 15 -14.82 2.56 4.39
C GLU A 15 -13.59 2.98 3.56
N GLN A 16 -13.11 4.21 3.77
CA GLN A 16 -11.90 4.70 3.11
C GLN A 16 -10.67 3.92 3.57
N VAL A 17 -10.57 3.59 4.86
CA VAL A 17 -9.44 2.85 5.42
C VAL A 17 -9.46 1.40 4.96
N SER A 18 -10.65 0.77 4.89
CA SER A 18 -10.77 -0.59 4.36
C SER A 18 -10.43 -0.66 2.87
N ALA A 19 -10.82 0.36 2.08
CA ALA A 19 -10.39 0.51 0.69
C ALA A 19 -8.86 0.62 0.56
N LEU A 20 -8.21 1.44 1.38
CA LEU A 20 -6.76 1.59 1.35
C LEU A 20 -6.03 0.30 1.73
N LEU A 21 -6.52 -0.43 2.73
CA LEU A 21 -5.95 -1.72 3.15
C LEU A 21 -6.12 -2.80 2.08
N LEU A 22 -7.32 -2.92 1.50
CA LEU A 22 -7.59 -3.87 0.41
C LEU A 22 -6.72 -3.59 -0.80
N SER A 23 -6.58 -2.32 -1.13
CA SER A 23 -5.77 -1.89 -2.27
C SER A 23 -4.26 -2.09 -2.04
N GLY A 24 -3.77 -1.81 -0.83
CA GLY A 24 -2.40 -2.12 -0.42
C GLY A 24 -2.11 -3.62 -0.46
N ALA A 25 -3.06 -4.47 -0.06
CA ALA A 25 -2.95 -5.92 -0.15
C ALA A 25 -2.95 -6.41 -1.61
N ALA A 26 -3.79 -5.82 -2.47
CA ALA A 26 -3.81 -6.12 -3.90
C ALA A 26 -2.47 -5.77 -4.58
N GLY A 27 -1.87 -4.62 -4.22
CA GLY A 27 -0.53 -4.26 -4.68
C GLY A 27 0.53 -5.29 -4.25
N ALA A 28 0.53 -5.67 -2.96
CA ALA A 28 1.45 -6.69 -2.46
C ALA A 28 1.29 -8.04 -3.19
N TYR A 29 0.06 -8.43 -3.55
CA TYR A 29 -0.21 -9.62 -4.36
C TYR A 29 0.34 -9.49 -5.79
N VAL A 30 0.11 -8.35 -6.46
CA VAL A 30 0.64 -8.09 -7.81
C VAL A 30 2.17 -8.21 -7.81
N ARG A 31 2.87 -7.61 -6.85
CA ARG A 31 4.32 -7.79 -6.70
C ARG A 31 4.74 -9.23 -6.45
N ALA A 32 4.00 -9.93 -5.60
CA ALA A 32 4.25 -11.33 -5.31
C ALA A 32 4.21 -12.22 -6.57
N VAL A 33 3.37 -11.87 -7.55
CA VAL A 33 3.22 -12.59 -8.82
C VAL A 33 4.22 -12.12 -9.87
N PHE A 34 4.36 -10.82 -10.07
CA PHE A 34 5.11 -10.24 -11.21
C PHE A 34 6.57 -9.88 -10.90
N ALA A 35 6.93 -9.66 -9.64
CA ALA A 35 8.29 -9.35 -9.22
C ALA A 35 8.68 -10.16 -7.96
N PRO A 36 8.71 -11.50 -8.06
CA PRO A 36 8.92 -12.37 -6.90
C PRO A 36 10.32 -12.16 -6.30
N GLU A 37 10.37 -11.70 -5.06
CA GLU A 37 11.61 -11.66 -4.27
C GLU A 37 11.93 -13.03 -3.69
N ALA A 38 13.21 -13.43 -3.78
CA ALA A 38 13.68 -14.75 -3.36
C ALA A 38 13.68 -14.92 -1.83
N SER A 39 13.82 -13.82 -1.08
CA SER A 39 13.84 -13.86 0.38
C SER A 39 12.47 -13.53 0.98
N TRP A 40 11.89 -14.50 1.68
CA TRP A 40 10.62 -14.36 2.39
C TRP A 40 10.61 -13.19 3.38
N ARG A 41 11.73 -12.98 4.10
CA ARG A 41 11.88 -11.87 5.05
C ARG A 41 11.71 -10.51 4.37
N ARG A 42 12.33 -10.33 3.19
CA ARG A 42 12.25 -9.07 2.45
C ARG A 42 10.86 -8.85 1.87
N ARG A 43 10.22 -9.92 1.41
CA ARG A 43 8.83 -9.91 0.92
C ARG A 43 7.85 -9.42 1.98
N ILE A 44 7.99 -9.87 3.23
CA ILE A 44 7.15 -9.42 4.35
C ILE A 44 7.42 -7.95 4.66
N LEU A 45 8.69 -7.53 4.77
CA LEU A 45 9.04 -6.14 5.09
C LEU A 45 8.55 -5.16 4.02
N GLU A 46 8.69 -5.52 2.74
CA GLU A 46 8.21 -4.70 1.63
C GLU A 46 6.68 -4.73 1.52
N GLY A 47 6.03 -5.85 1.85
CA GLY A 47 4.58 -5.93 1.96
C GLY A 47 4.05 -4.98 3.05
N LEU A 48 4.66 -5.00 4.24
CA LEU A 48 4.30 -4.12 5.34
C LEU A 48 4.56 -2.65 5.00
N ALA A 49 5.74 -2.33 4.46
CA ALA A 49 6.06 -0.96 4.04
C ALA A 49 5.08 -0.43 2.98
N GLY A 50 4.66 -1.29 2.04
CA GLY A 50 3.63 -0.96 1.05
C GLY A 50 2.27 -0.72 1.68
N ALA A 51 1.85 -1.59 2.61
CA ALA A 51 0.58 -1.44 3.30
C ALA A 51 0.54 -0.15 4.15
N PHE A 52 1.61 0.16 4.89
CA PHE A 52 1.71 1.42 5.64
C PHE A 52 1.69 2.65 4.72
N SER A 53 2.42 2.59 3.60
CA SER A 53 2.41 3.64 2.58
C SER A 53 1.01 3.82 1.97
N ALA A 54 0.33 2.73 1.62
CA ALA A 54 -1.02 2.76 1.09
C ALA A 54 -2.02 3.38 2.08
N VAL A 55 -1.94 3.05 3.37
CA VAL A 55 -2.87 3.61 4.37
C VAL A 55 -2.59 5.09 4.65
N PHE A 56 -1.32 5.47 4.86
CA PHE A 56 -0.97 6.86 5.19
C PHE A 56 -1.02 7.80 3.97
N LEU A 57 -0.24 7.51 2.93
CA LEU A 57 -0.17 8.35 1.74
C LEU A 57 -1.39 8.15 0.85
N GLY A 58 -1.90 6.93 0.74
CA GLY A 58 -3.10 6.67 -0.05
C GLY A 58 -4.35 7.32 0.55
N GLY A 59 -4.44 7.52 1.87
CA GLY A 59 -5.52 8.30 2.46
C GLY A 59 -5.49 9.77 2.04
N LEU A 60 -4.32 10.39 2.10
CA LEU A 60 -4.11 11.77 1.66
C LEU A 60 -4.41 11.93 0.15
N VAL A 61 -3.80 11.07 -0.67
CA VAL A 61 -3.98 11.08 -2.13
C VAL A 61 -5.40 10.71 -2.52
N GLY A 62 -6.04 9.80 -1.79
CA GLY A 62 -7.43 9.40 -2.00
C GLY A 62 -8.40 10.54 -1.74
N HIS A 63 -8.13 11.37 -0.73
CA HIS A 63 -8.92 12.58 -0.46
C HIS A 63 -8.77 13.61 -1.58
N VAL A 64 -7.55 13.86 -2.04
CA VAL A 64 -7.30 14.77 -3.17
C VAL A 64 -7.97 14.26 -4.46
N LEU A 65 -7.86 12.95 -4.75
CA LEU A 65 -8.52 12.35 -5.91
C LEU A 65 -10.04 12.42 -5.77
N GLN A 66 -10.58 12.23 -4.56
CA GLN A 66 -12.00 12.38 -4.31
C GLN A 66 -12.47 13.80 -4.64
N ASP A 67 -11.75 14.83 -4.20
CA ASP A 67 -12.14 16.23 -4.42
C ASP A 67 -12.11 16.62 -5.91
N ILE A 68 -11.21 16.02 -6.68
CA ILE A 68 -11.06 16.31 -8.11
C ILE A 68 -12.03 15.49 -8.98
N THR A 69 -12.25 14.23 -8.62
CA THR A 69 -12.97 13.27 -9.49
C THR A 69 -14.37 12.93 -9.02
N GLY A 70 -14.69 13.16 -7.74
CA GLY A 70 -15.93 12.70 -7.12
C GLY A 70 -16.07 11.18 -7.02
N GLY A 71 -14.98 10.40 -7.20
CA GLY A 71 -15.00 8.95 -7.40
C GLY A 71 -15.38 8.06 -6.19
N GLY A 72 -15.65 8.64 -5.04
CA GLY A 72 -15.95 7.97 -3.78
C GLY A 72 -14.87 6.99 -3.35
N THR A 73 -15.29 5.82 -2.89
CA THR A 73 -14.44 4.70 -2.46
C THR A 73 -13.43 4.28 -3.54
N TRP A 74 -13.75 4.46 -4.84
CA TRP A 74 -12.84 4.15 -5.94
C TRP A 74 -11.61 5.05 -5.97
N ALA A 75 -11.74 6.32 -5.56
CA ALA A 75 -10.61 7.24 -5.46
C ALA A 75 -9.59 6.76 -4.41
N TYR A 76 -10.09 6.27 -3.27
CA TYR A 76 -9.25 5.70 -2.20
C TYR A 76 -8.65 4.34 -2.59
N LEU A 77 -9.38 3.49 -3.31
CA LEU A 77 -8.83 2.25 -3.86
C LEU A 77 -7.68 2.56 -4.83
N ALA A 78 -7.87 3.49 -5.77
CA ALA A 78 -6.83 3.87 -6.72
C ALA A 78 -5.61 4.47 -6.00
N ALA A 79 -5.83 5.38 -5.06
CA ALA A 79 -4.76 5.98 -4.26
C ALA A 79 -3.99 4.94 -3.44
N GLY A 80 -4.68 4.01 -2.80
CA GLY A 80 -4.05 2.92 -2.04
C GLY A 80 -3.19 2.02 -2.91
N PHE A 81 -3.59 1.76 -4.16
CA PHE A 81 -2.83 0.90 -5.08
C PHE A 81 -1.57 1.62 -5.53
N ILE A 82 -1.74 2.87 -6.00
CA ILE A 82 -0.66 3.71 -6.48
C ILE A 82 0.36 3.95 -5.36
N MET A 83 -0.09 4.24 -4.14
CA MET A 83 0.83 4.50 -3.02
C MET A 83 1.42 3.22 -2.42
N GLY A 84 0.72 2.09 -2.51
CA GLY A 84 1.24 0.78 -2.11
C GLY A 84 2.37 0.29 -3.02
N GLU A 85 2.21 0.43 -4.33
CA GLU A 85 3.22 0.05 -5.33
C GLU A 85 4.29 1.14 -5.51
N GLY A 86 3.84 2.37 -5.72
CA GLY A 86 4.67 3.54 -5.99
C GLY A 86 5.48 3.97 -4.79
N GLY A 87 4.96 3.85 -3.56
CA GLY A 87 5.69 4.23 -2.34
C GLY A 87 6.97 3.41 -2.16
N ILE A 88 6.92 2.11 -2.45
CA ILE A 88 8.09 1.24 -2.35
C ILE A 88 9.08 1.51 -3.48
N ALA A 89 8.58 1.70 -4.70
CA ALA A 89 9.43 2.07 -5.82
C ALA A 89 10.15 3.40 -5.55
N ALA A 90 9.45 4.38 -4.99
CA ALA A 90 10.00 5.68 -4.60
C ALA A 90 11.06 5.54 -3.51
N VAL A 91 10.80 4.79 -2.43
CA VAL A 91 11.79 4.56 -1.36
C VAL A 91 13.03 3.82 -1.90
N ARG A 92 12.85 2.81 -2.74
CA ARG A 92 13.96 2.10 -3.39
C ARG A 92 14.76 3.01 -4.32
N GLY A 93 14.07 3.84 -5.11
CA GLY A 93 14.69 4.82 -6.00
C GLY A 93 15.45 5.89 -5.24
N PHE A 94 14.85 6.45 -4.19
CA PHE A 94 15.45 7.44 -3.30
C PHE A 94 16.67 6.88 -2.56
N ARG A 95 16.57 5.64 -2.06
CA ARG A 95 17.73 4.94 -1.47
C ARG A 95 18.84 4.78 -2.50
N LYS A 96 18.55 4.32 -3.73
CA LYS A 96 19.56 4.23 -4.79
C LYS A 96 20.15 5.59 -5.17
N PHE A 97 19.37 6.66 -5.10
CA PHE A 97 19.80 8.02 -5.38
C PHE A 97 20.72 8.58 -4.28
N LEU A 98 20.37 8.39 -3.00
CA LEU A 98 21.18 8.84 -1.87
C LEU A 98 22.45 8.00 -1.69
N PHE A 99 22.34 6.68 -1.83
CA PHE A 99 23.45 5.73 -1.66
C PHE A 99 24.15 5.42 -2.99
N LYS A 100 23.96 6.26 -4.03
CA LYS A 100 24.71 6.17 -5.29
C LYS A 100 26.23 6.31 -5.10
N GLY A 101 26.69 6.57 -3.89
CA GLY A 101 28.10 6.65 -3.49
C GLY A 101 28.67 5.48 -2.67
N ASP A 102 27.87 4.50 -2.19
CA ASP A 102 28.42 3.41 -1.37
C ASP A 102 28.18 2.02 -1.97
N PRO A 103 29.25 1.28 -2.31
CA PRO A 103 29.15 -0.12 -2.71
C PRO A 103 29.01 -1.01 -1.48
N LYS A 104 27.93 -1.80 -1.42
CA LYS A 104 27.90 -3.26 -1.12
C LYS A 104 26.47 -3.77 -0.98
#